data_AF-A0A9R1RT77-F1
#
_entry.id   AF-A0A9R1RT77-F1
#
_cell.length_a   1.000
_cell.length_b   1.000
_cell.length_c   1.000
_cell.angle_alpha   90.00
_cell.angle_beta   90.00
_cell.angle_gamma   90.00
#
_symmetry.space_group_name_H-M   'P 1'
#
loop_
_entity.id
_entity.type
_entity.pdbx_description
1 polymer ?
#
loop_
_entity_poly.entity_id
_entity_poly.type
_entity_poly.pdbx_seq_one_letter_code
_entity_poly.pdbx_strand_id
1 'polypeptide(L)'
;MRSLTTSLVAALLLLSARAAVAEPSTATPAPTACDDNYSCPEGTTCCCIYRQGDDCFTWTCCPLQGTTCCDDSYSCCPHDYGFCNTNLGTCLMGQDSPLSVKALKRTMAKPHWAFSSGPKTTMSESTQEFETCYNSDQISSIL
;
A
#
# COMPACT_ATOMS: atom_id res chain seq x y z
N MET A 1 16.25 49.69 -17.21
CA MET A 1 16.45 48.26 -17.58
C MET A 1 16.20 47.42 -16.35
N ARG A 2 14.93 47.19 -15.98
CA ARG A 2 14.55 46.43 -14.78
C ARG A 2 13.40 45.49 -15.12
N SER A 3 13.67 44.20 -14.95
CA SER A 3 12.73 43.21 -14.42
C SER A 3 11.43 42.92 -15.18
N LEU A 4 11.47 42.72 -16.49
CA LEU A 4 10.37 41.99 -17.15
C LEU A 4 10.52 40.46 -17.06
N THR A 5 11.72 39.94 -16.77
CA THR A 5 12.00 38.50 -16.70
C THR A 5 11.57 37.86 -15.37
N THR A 6 11.56 38.60 -14.26
CA THR A 6 11.15 38.07 -12.95
C THR A 6 9.65 37.80 -12.85
N SER A 7 8.82 38.50 -13.61
CA SER A 7 7.36 38.32 -13.56
C SER A 7 6.89 37.03 -14.25
N LEU A 8 7.59 36.58 -15.30
CA LEU A 8 7.30 35.30 -15.96
C LEU A 8 7.78 34.09 -15.13
N VAL A 9 8.93 34.20 -14.44
CA VAL A 9 9.46 33.11 -13.61
C VAL A 9 8.58 32.87 -12.37
N ALA A 10 7.99 33.92 -11.79
CA ALA A 10 7.04 33.78 -10.69
C ALA A 10 5.72 33.10 -11.11
N ALA A 11 5.26 33.31 -12.34
CA ALA A 11 4.05 32.67 -12.86
C ALA A 11 4.23 31.17 -13.12
N LEU A 12 5.44 30.74 -13.52
CA LEU A 12 5.76 29.32 -13.75
C LEU A 12 5.87 28.50 -12.46
N LEU A 13 6.27 29.11 -11.34
CA LEU A 13 6.43 28.41 -10.04
C LEU A 13 5.10 28.13 -9.31
N LEU A 14 3.99 28.77 -9.71
CA LEU A 14 2.68 28.57 -9.08
C LEU A 14 1.86 27.41 -9.70
N LEU A 15 2.34 26.77 -10.78
CA LEU A 15 1.57 25.76 -11.54
C LEU A 15 1.64 24.32 -11.00
N SER A 16 2.40 24.03 -9.94
CA SER A 16 2.70 22.63 -9.54
C SER A 16 1.96 22.09 -8.32
N ALA A 17 0.90 22.74 -7.82
CA ALA A 17 0.11 22.20 -6.71
C ALA A 17 -1.26 21.68 -7.18
N ARG A 18 -1.27 20.65 -8.02
CA ARG A 18 -2.46 19.78 -8.13
C ARG A 18 -2.43 18.82 -6.94
N ALA A 19 -2.97 19.24 -5.81
CA ALA A 19 -3.36 18.32 -4.76
C ALA A 19 -4.46 17.41 -5.34
N ALA A 20 -4.13 16.14 -5.56
CA ALA A 20 -5.11 15.10 -5.82
C ALA A 20 -5.89 14.86 -4.52
N VAL A 21 -6.88 15.71 -4.26
CA VAL A 21 -7.89 15.43 -3.24
C VAL A 21 -8.72 14.28 -3.79
N ALA A 22 -8.40 13.07 -3.34
CA ALA A 22 -9.26 11.91 -3.53
C ALA A 22 -10.58 12.21 -2.80
N GLU A 23 -11.62 12.58 -3.56
CA GLU A 23 -12.96 12.74 -3.02
C GLU A 23 -13.51 11.36 -2.56
N PRO A 24 -14.22 11.29 -1.43
CA PRO A 24 -14.79 10.04 -0.94
C PRO A 24 -16.02 9.66 -1.77
N SER A 25 -15.85 8.71 -2.67
CA SER A 25 -16.94 8.14 -3.49
C SER A 25 -17.94 7.38 -2.61
N THR A 26 -19.16 7.91 -2.49
CA THR A 26 -20.32 7.26 -1.86
C THR A 26 -20.93 6.19 -2.76
N ALA A 27 -20.18 5.12 -3.04
CA ALA A 27 -20.66 3.99 -3.82
C ALA A 27 -20.72 2.72 -2.96
N THR A 28 -21.76 1.92 -3.20
CA THR A 28 -21.96 0.54 -2.73
C THR A 28 -20.65 -0.24 -2.59
N PRO A 29 -20.50 -1.12 -1.58
CA PRO A 29 -19.44 -2.11 -1.43
C PRO A 29 -18.79 -2.72 -2.68
N ALA A 30 -17.93 -1.97 -3.37
CA ALA A 30 -17.26 -2.43 -4.57
C ALA A 30 -15.81 -2.81 -4.23
N PRO A 31 -15.26 -3.85 -4.88
CA PRO A 31 -13.82 -4.09 -4.81
C PRO A 31 -13.05 -2.83 -5.23
N THR A 32 -12.03 -2.47 -4.45
CA THR A 32 -11.16 -1.32 -4.74
C THR A 32 -10.27 -1.70 -5.93
N ALA A 33 -10.54 -1.14 -7.11
CA ALA A 33 -9.67 -1.32 -8.27
C ALA A 33 -8.31 -0.64 -8.02
N CYS A 34 -7.23 -1.39 -8.14
CA CYS A 34 -5.86 -0.87 -8.00
C CYS A 34 -5.27 -0.43 -9.34
N ASP A 35 -5.50 -1.23 -10.39
CA ASP A 35 -5.16 -0.94 -11.78
C ASP A 35 -6.13 -1.66 -12.74
N ASP A 36 -5.75 -1.77 -14.03
CA ASP A 36 -6.54 -2.43 -15.07
C ASP A 36 -6.66 -3.96 -14.92
N ASN A 37 -5.86 -4.59 -14.07
CA ASN A 37 -5.79 -6.04 -13.90
C ASN A 37 -6.09 -6.51 -12.47
N TYR A 38 -5.82 -5.70 -11.45
CA TYR A 38 -5.84 -6.04 -10.03
C TYR A 38 -6.84 -5.19 -9.24
N SER A 39 -7.49 -5.87 -8.30
CA SER A 39 -8.43 -5.30 -7.35
C SER A 39 -8.16 -5.83 -5.94
N CYS A 40 -8.53 -5.03 -4.96
CA CYS A 40 -8.58 -5.41 -3.57
C CYS A 40 -10.04 -5.56 -3.10
N PRO A 41 -10.31 -6.31 -2.01
CA PRO A 41 -11.64 -6.40 -1.42
C PRO A 41 -12.20 -5.02 -1.07
N GLU A 42 -13.50 -4.93 -0.86
CA GLU A 42 -14.11 -3.70 -0.38
C GLU A 42 -13.48 -3.23 0.95
N GLY A 43 -13.37 -1.91 1.13
CA GLY A 43 -12.89 -1.33 2.39
C GLY A 43 -11.37 -1.39 2.56
N THR A 44 -10.65 -1.77 1.50
CA THR A 44 -9.19 -1.90 1.52
C THR A 44 -8.52 -0.84 0.64
N THR A 45 -7.27 -0.51 0.98
CA THR A 45 -6.41 0.40 0.21
C THR A 45 -5.39 -0.37 -0.62
N CYS A 46 -5.21 0.02 -1.88
CA CYS A 46 -4.20 -0.51 -2.79
C CYS A 46 -2.82 0.11 -2.50
N CYS A 47 -1.83 -0.74 -2.29
CA CYS A 47 -0.44 -0.36 -2.06
C CYS A 47 0.47 -1.01 -3.11
N CYS A 48 1.23 -0.18 -3.81
CA CYS A 48 2.22 -0.66 -4.76
C CYS A 48 3.47 -1.16 -4.03
N ILE A 49 3.95 -2.36 -4.33
CA ILE A 49 5.19 -2.91 -3.77
C ILE A 49 6.37 -2.91 -4.73
N TYR A 50 6.09 -3.00 -6.03
CA TYR A 50 7.12 -2.97 -7.07
C TYR A 50 6.72 -1.97 -8.15
N ARG A 51 7.37 -0.80 -8.11
CA ARG A 51 7.14 0.31 -9.03
C ARG A 51 8.30 0.39 -10.03
N GLN A 52 7.99 0.45 -11.32
CA GLN A 52 8.95 0.88 -12.34
C GLN A 52 8.38 2.08 -13.08
N GLY A 53 9.03 3.24 -12.94
CA GLY A 53 8.48 4.49 -13.45
C GLY A 53 7.18 4.85 -12.73
N ASP A 54 6.15 5.16 -13.52
CA ASP A 54 4.81 5.50 -13.00
C ASP A 54 3.92 4.26 -12.81
N ASP A 55 4.33 3.11 -13.34
CA ASP A 55 3.57 1.88 -13.31
C ASP A 55 3.92 1.01 -12.10
N CYS A 56 2.90 0.40 -11.52
CA CYS A 56 3.06 -0.62 -10.51
C CYS A 56 2.88 -2.01 -11.11
N PHE A 57 3.83 -2.89 -10.86
CA PHE A 57 3.80 -4.27 -11.35
C PHE A 57 3.06 -5.19 -10.38
N THR A 58 3.14 -4.87 -9.09
CA THR A 58 2.63 -5.72 -8.04
C THR A 58 1.92 -4.90 -6.98
N TRP A 59 0.65 -5.26 -6.75
CA TRP A 59 -0.24 -4.59 -5.82
C TRP A 59 -0.54 -5.46 -4.61
N THR A 60 -0.66 -4.80 -3.46
CA THR A 60 -1.07 -5.38 -2.20
C THR A 60 -2.24 -4.59 -1.61
N CYS A 61 -3.03 -5.23 -0.77
CA CYS A 61 -4.22 -4.68 -0.15
C CYS A 61 -3.98 -4.49 1.35
N CYS A 62 -4.20 -3.28 1.84
CA CYS A 62 -4.28 -3.03 3.27
C CYS A 62 -5.74 -3.14 3.73
N PRO A 63 -6.06 -3.83 4.83
CA PRO A 63 -7.44 -4.06 5.28
C PRO A 63 -8.20 -2.82 5.77
N LEU A 64 -7.57 -1.64 5.79
CA LEU A 64 -8.19 -0.38 6.18
C LEU A 64 -8.12 0.64 5.03
N GLN A 65 -9.05 1.59 5.05
CA GLN A 65 -9.04 2.75 4.18
C GLN A 65 -8.16 3.87 4.72
N GLY A 66 -7.55 4.66 3.83
CA GLY A 66 -6.79 5.85 4.20
C GLY A 66 -5.49 5.55 4.95
N THR A 67 -4.92 4.35 4.75
CA THR A 67 -3.69 3.92 5.43
C THR A 67 -2.43 4.36 4.70
N THR A 68 -1.38 4.61 5.47
CA THR A 68 -0.03 4.76 4.92
C THR A 68 0.55 3.40 4.59
N CYS A 69 0.99 3.27 3.35
CA CYS A 69 1.71 2.12 2.84
C CYS A 69 3.17 2.18 3.33
N CYS A 70 3.63 1.18 4.09
CA CYS A 70 5.03 1.12 4.50
C CYS A 70 5.92 0.60 3.35
N ASP A 71 7.19 1.00 3.36
CA ASP A 71 8.21 0.61 2.38
C ASP A 71 8.67 -0.85 2.52
N ASP A 72 8.30 -1.49 3.63
CA ASP A 72 8.60 -2.91 3.87
C ASP A 72 7.79 -3.85 2.97
N SER A 73 6.92 -3.33 2.10
CA SER A 73 6.07 -4.07 1.15
C SER A 73 4.98 -4.94 1.79
N TYR A 74 5.06 -5.30 3.07
CA TYR A 74 4.10 -6.18 3.75
C TYR A 74 3.26 -5.52 4.84
N SER A 75 3.65 -4.34 5.33
CA SER A 75 2.93 -3.63 6.39
C SER A 75 2.18 -2.41 5.89
N CYS A 76 1.11 -2.08 6.61
CA CYS A 76 0.44 -0.81 6.49
C CYS A 76 0.05 -0.26 7.86
N CYS A 77 0.00 1.06 7.93
CA CYS A 77 -0.28 1.79 9.15
C CYS A 77 -1.56 2.62 9.01
N PRO A 78 -2.40 2.69 10.06
CA PRO A 78 -3.56 3.56 10.07
C PRO A 78 -3.13 5.03 9.98
N HIS A 79 -4.04 5.89 9.52
CA HIS A 79 -3.78 7.32 9.30
C HIS A 79 -3.19 8.03 10.54
N ASP A 80 -3.72 7.71 11.73
CA ASP A 80 -3.28 8.30 13.01
C ASP A 80 -1.88 7.83 13.43
N TYR A 81 -1.33 6.80 12.79
CA TYR A 81 -0.02 6.22 13.09
C TYR A 81 0.86 6.14 11.84
N GLY A 82 1.05 7.26 11.15
CA GLY A 82 1.76 7.29 9.86
C GLY A 82 3.25 6.93 9.87
N PHE A 83 3.89 6.74 11.03
CA PHE A 83 5.31 6.41 11.10
C PHE A 83 5.54 4.90 11.22
N CYS A 84 5.98 4.28 10.12
CA CYS A 84 6.29 2.85 10.08
C CYS A 84 7.61 2.55 10.80
N ASN A 85 7.55 1.73 11.86
CA ASN A 85 8.71 1.06 12.44
C ASN A 85 8.76 -0.38 11.92
N THR A 86 9.46 -0.58 10.80
CA THR A 86 9.56 -1.87 10.10
C THR A 86 10.37 -2.91 10.89
N ASN A 87 11.32 -2.47 11.73
CA ASN A 87 12.11 -3.35 12.58
C ASN A 87 11.27 -4.02 13.67
N LEU A 88 10.31 -3.29 14.23
CA LEU A 88 9.41 -3.80 15.28
C LEU A 88 8.07 -4.28 14.73
N GLY A 89 7.76 -4.00 13.46
CA GLY A 89 6.46 -4.28 12.87
C GLY A 89 5.34 -3.47 13.52
N THR A 90 5.62 -2.21 13.87
CA THR A 90 4.70 -1.31 14.55
C THR A 90 4.57 0.03 13.84
N CYS A 91 3.50 0.74 14.15
CA CYS A 91 3.19 2.06 13.64
C CYS A 91 3.17 3.03 14.81
N LEU A 92 3.89 4.14 14.69
CA LEU A 92 3.97 5.20 15.69
C LEU A 92 3.14 6.40 15.24
N MET A 93 2.54 7.09 16.20
CA MET A 93 1.82 8.36 15.94
C MET A 93 2.78 9.50 15.57
N GLY A 94 4.04 9.40 16.00
CA GLY A 94 5.12 10.35 15.75
C GLY A 94 6.46 9.63 15.88
N GLN A 95 7.53 10.21 15.33
CA GLN A 95 8.87 9.61 15.31
C GLN A 95 9.39 9.24 16.73
N ASP A 96 9.01 10.02 17.75
CA ASP A 96 9.35 9.79 19.17
C ASP A 96 8.12 9.56 20.06
N SER A 97 6.97 9.18 19.48
CA SER A 97 5.76 8.97 20.28
C SER A 97 5.88 7.67 21.09
N PRO A 98 5.55 7.67 22.40
CA PRO A 98 5.45 6.43 23.17
C PRO A 98 4.22 5.60 22.77
N LEU A 99 3.33 6.16 21.94
CA LEU A 99 2.15 5.47 21.44
C LEU A 99 2.48 4.73 20.15
N SER A 100 2.45 3.41 20.25
CA SER A 100 2.70 2.47 19.17
C SER A 100 1.53 1.51 19.03
N VAL A 101 1.12 1.23 17.79
CA VAL A 101 0.16 0.17 17.46
C VAL A 101 0.82 -0.88 16.58
N LYS A 102 0.28 -2.09 16.54
CA LYS A 102 0.80 -3.12 15.66
C LYS A 102 0.51 -2.75 14.20
N ALA A 103 1.48 -2.93 13.32
CA ALA A 103 1.25 -2.74 11.90
C ALA A 103 0.29 -3.81 11.37
N LEU A 104 -0.56 -3.41 10.43
CA LEU A 104 -1.50 -4.30 9.79
C LEU A 104 -0.79 -5.05 8.66
N LYS A 105 -1.11 -6.34 8.54
CA LYS A 105 -0.59 -7.16 7.45
C LYS A 105 -1.35 -6.87 6.17
N ARG A 106 -0.61 -6.73 5.08
CA ARG A 106 -1.17 -6.68 3.73
C ARG A 106 -1.52 -8.07 3.21
N THR A 107 -2.44 -8.10 2.25
CA THR A 107 -2.71 -9.27 1.41
C THR A 107 -2.36 -8.95 -0.04
N MET A 108 -2.20 -9.96 -0.90
CA MET A 108 -1.98 -9.70 -2.32
C MET A 108 -3.27 -9.21 -2.98
N ALA A 109 -3.14 -8.23 -3.88
CA ALA A 109 -4.25 -7.85 -4.74
C ALA A 109 -4.60 -9.03 -5.64
N LYS A 110 -5.90 -9.25 -5.81
CA LYS A 110 -6.41 -10.32 -6.65
C LYS A 110 -6.70 -9.75 -8.04
N PRO A 111 -6.54 -10.53 -9.11
CA PRO A 111 -6.93 -10.04 -10.42
C PRO A 111 -8.45 -9.81 -10.48
N HIS A 112 -8.93 -8.91 -11.32
CA HIS A 112 -10.36 -8.55 -11.42
C HIS A 112 -11.30 -9.74 -11.59
N TRP A 113 -10.88 -10.74 -12.38
CA TRP A 113 -11.67 -11.95 -12.62
C TRP A 113 -11.89 -12.78 -11.34
N ALA A 114 -11.02 -12.66 -10.33
CA ALA A 114 -11.17 -13.37 -9.07
C ALA A 114 -12.35 -12.86 -8.21
N PHE A 115 -12.87 -11.66 -8.51
CA PHE A 115 -14.07 -11.10 -7.88
C PHE A 115 -15.35 -11.35 -8.70
N SER A 116 -15.23 -11.85 -9.93
CA SER A 116 -16.38 -12.18 -10.77
C SER A 116 -17.03 -13.48 -10.30
N SER A 117 -18.36 -13.48 -10.13
CA SER A 117 -19.18 -14.63 -9.74
C SER A 117 -19.37 -15.66 -10.88
N GLY A 118 -18.29 -16.05 -11.55
CA GLY A 118 -18.27 -17.13 -12.53
C GLY A 118 -18.02 -18.50 -11.88
N PRO A 119 -18.11 -19.62 -12.64
CA PRO A 119 -17.69 -20.92 -12.14
C PRO A 119 -16.27 -20.81 -11.62
N LYS A 120 -16.09 -21.07 -10.31
CA LYS A 120 -14.75 -21.19 -9.71
C LYS A 120 -14.06 -22.36 -10.39
N THR A 121 -13.37 -22.12 -11.50
CA THR A 121 -12.22 -22.94 -11.84
C THR A 121 -11.28 -22.72 -10.68
N THR A 122 -11.31 -23.66 -9.74
CA THR A 122 -10.29 -23.86 -8.73
C THR A 122 -8.98 -24.03 -9.48
N MET A 123 -8.36 -22.91 -9.89
CA MET A 123 -6.93 -22.83 -9.76
C MET A 123 -6.73 -23.02 -8.28
N SER A 124 -6.27 -24.23 -7.96
CA SER A 124 -5.74 -24.58 -6.66
C SER A 124 -5.15 -23.33 -6.07
N GLU A 125 -5.71 -22.93 -4.94
CA GLU A 125 -4.91 -22.32 -3.90
C GLU A 125 -3.66 -23.18 -3.80
N SER A 126 -2.63 -22.84 -4.56
CA SER A 126 -1.27 -23.07 -4.17
C SER A 126 -1.07 -22.09 -3.02
N THR A 127 -1.66 -22.43 -1.87
CA THR A 127 -0.87 -22.57 -0.66
C THR A 127 0.26 -23.55 -0.97
N GLN A 128 1.18 -23.13 -1.85
CA GLN A 128 2.56 -23.32 -1.54
C GLN A 128 2.70 -22.46 -0.30
N GLU A 129 2.76 -23.12 0.85
CA GLU A 129 3.24 -22.50 2.07
C GLU A 129 4.38 -21.56 1.64
N PHE A 130 4.19 -20.25 1.79
CA PHE A 130 5.33 -19.39 2.02
C PHE A 130 5.87 -19.87 3.36
N GLU A 131 6.67 -20.93 3.33
CA GLU A 131 7.59 -21.26 4.40
C GLU A 131 8.38 -19.99 4.60
N THR A 132 8.10 -19.36 5.72
CA THR A 132 8.74 -18.18 6.25
C THR A 132 10.23 -18.15 5.90
N CYS A 133 10.69 -17.11 5.21
CA CYS A 133 12.11 -16.71 5.24
C CYS A 133 12.49 -16.15 6.64
N TYR A 134 12.13 -16.86 7.71
CA TYR A 134 12.55 -16.60 9.07
C TYR A 134 12.82 -17.95 9.76
N ASN A 135 13.89 -18.61 9.33
CA ASN A 135 14.53 -19.66 10.11
C ASN A 135 15.97 -19.22 10.38
N SER A 136 16.14 -18.35 11.38
CA SER A 136 17.45 -17.96 11.92
C SER A 136 17.65 -18.44 13.37
N ASP A 137 16.96 -19.50 13.81
CA ASP A 137 17.08 -20.01 15.19
C ASP A 137 16.88 -21.53 15.32
N GLN A 138 17.53 -22.36 14.48
CA GLN A 138 17.70 -23.79 14.79
C GLN A 138 19.13 -24.26 14.44
N ILE A 139 20.14 -23.56 14.97
CA ILE A 139 21.42 -24.20 15.28
C ILE A 139 21.30 -24.74 16.70
N SER A 140 20.96 -26.01 16.85
CA SER A 140 21.47 -26.91 17.89
C SER A 140 20.58 -28.15 17.98
N SER A 141 21.22 -29.32 18.02
CA SER A 141 20.64 -30.66 18.18
C SER A 141 20.33 -31.37 16.87
N ILE A 142 21.38 -31.92 16.24
CA ILE A 142 21.52 -33.35 15.94
C ILE A 142 23.04 -33.62 15.75
N LEU A 143 23.59 -34.37 16.71
CA LEU A 143 24.83 -35.19 16.72
C LEU A 143 26.18 -34.55 16.34
#